data_AF-A0A1F8FK85-F1
#
_entry.id   AF-A0A1F8FK85-F1
#
_cell.length_a   1.000
_cell.length_b   1.000
_cell.length_c   1.000
_cell.angle_alpha   90.00
_cell.angle_beta   90.00
_cell.angle_gamma   90.00
#
_symmetry.space_group_name_H-M   'P 1'
#
loop_
_entity.id
_entity.type
_entity.pdbx_description
1 polymer ?
#
loop_
_entity_poly.entity_id
_entity_poly.type
_entity_poly.pdbx_seq_one_letter_code
_entity_poly.pdbx_strand_id
1 'polypeptide(L)'
;MLFIIFAGRNSGSDRILQSPILDTKSLKNWFAQDLKFNIEPVTMRDLLNSPGSDWLVYHGDYKASHYSPLTKIDRDNIKTLVPKWTYKINDGANLRSSPIISHGVMFVTAANEVHALDVSTGQWLWKWQAYLERSKGINRGIAIYENKIFFSTSDCQLVALNRETGNLLWSVKYVDSQNRFFSTMAPLVIKDKIFLGVANNNSGESGFVAAFSTSDGKELWRFQTLPAQTELRGAPTWLTGSYDPTTDTIYWAVGTLPDDQRANPKSYKTPGAYHDSIIALDAKNGRLKWSTRLAEYMPIDWDSNEPLVLTEMNNKNLLLQANRNGLFYSMDRITGKINFSKSFVKKIDWTNKKKICPSVRGATNWMPPSFSPLTGLFYVMTLEGCVGEDNSFYITALDPTDANIKWTYPTRGTNIAAPGLLATGGNIVLGSEGSGHMVALDAVTGKKLWDFSTGKPMFGAPVTYLTNGRQYITMVAGSDVYTFGLYSAR
;
A
#
# COMPACT_ATOMS: atom_id res chain seq x y z
N MET A 1 -30.29 -3.83 -1.96
CA MET A 1 -29.66 -4.11 -0.65
C MET A 1 -28.21 -4.52 -0.88
N LEU A 2 -27.43 -3.61 -1.47
CA LEU A 2 -26.03 -3.78 -1.87
C LEU A 2 -25.41 -2.38 -1.70
N PHE A 3 -24.10 -2.30 -1.43
CA PHE A 3 -23.28 -1.14 -1.02
C PHE A 3 -22.92 -1.14 0.47
N ILE A 4 -21.63 -0.91 0.74
CA ILE A 4 -20.95 -0.88 2.06
C ILE A 4 -20.44 -2.26 2.53
N ILE A 5 -19.38 -2.78 1.91
CA ILE A 5 -18.53 -3.80 2.58
C ILE A 5 -17.02 -3.46 2.58
N PHE A 6 -16.53 -2.47 1.83
CA PHE A 6 -15.07 -2.18 1.79
C PHE A 6 -14.64 -0.74 2.11
N ALA A 7 -15.57 0.21 2.17
CA ALA A 7 -15.49 1.24 3.20
C ALA A 7 -16.07 0.59 4.45
N GLY A 8 -15.33 0.56 5.57
CA GLY A 8 -15.84 0.00 6.81
C GLY A 8 -17.25 0.53 7.09
N ARG A 9 -18.12 -0.31 7.62
CA ARG A 9 -19.31 0.16 8.33
C ARG A 9 -18.85 1.20 9.35
N ASN A 10 -18.93 2.48 9.00
CA ASN A 10 -19.29 3.52 9.95
C ASN A 10 -20.79 3.35 10.23
N SER A 11 -21.20 2.18 10.71
CA SER A 11 -22.48 2.02 11.41
C SER A 11 -22.25 2.48 12.83
N GLY A 12 -22.15 3.79 12.93
CA GLY A 12 -21.97 4.56 14.14
C GLY A 12 -22.32 5.97 13.74
N SER A 13 -23.59 6.31 13.89
CA SER A 13 -24.00 7.69 14.07
C SER A 13 -23.35 8.22 15.35
N ASP A 14 -22.04 8.40 15.36
CA ASP A 14 -21.30 8.90 16.51
C ASP A 14 -20.10 9.68 16.00
N ARG A 15 -20.31 11.00 15.94
CA ARG A 15 -19.32 12.09 15.88
C ARG A 15 -18.09 11.79 15.00
N ILE A 16 -18.11 12.33 13.77
CA ILE A 16 -16.87 12.89 13.21
C ILE A 16 -16.37 13.85 14.28
N LEU A 17 -15.30 13.47 14.98
CA LEU A 17 -14.73 14.24 16.06
C LEU A 17 -14.35 15.62 15.51
N GLN A 18 -15.20 16.60 15.79
CA GLN A 18 -14.96 18.03 15.63
C GLN A 18 -13.93 18.47 16.68
N SER A 19 -12.74 17.85 16.70
CA SER A 19 -11.61 18.43 17.40
C SER A 19 -10.75 19.16 16.38
N PRO A 20 -10.89 20.49 16.21
CA PRO A 20 -10.17 21.23 15.19
C PRO A 20 -8.68 21.45 15.53
N ILE A 21 -8.20 20.90 16.64
CA ILE A 21 -6.85 21.13 17.15
C ILE A 21 -6.13 19.78 17.19
N LEU A 22 -5.11 19.65 16.37
CA LEU A 22 -4.19 18.52 16.44
C LEU A 22 -3.46 18.54 17.78
N ASP A 23 -3.31 17.37 18.40
CA ASP A 23 -2.38 17.26 19.52
C ASP A 23 -0.95 17.44 19.00
N THR A 24 -0.28 18.47 19.53
CA THR A 24 1.05 18.86 19.08
C THR A 24 2.15 18.10 19.82
N LYS A 25 1.84 17.49 20.96
CA LYS A 25 2.82 16.82 21.83
C LYS A 25 2.72 15.31 21.69
N SER A 26 3.82 14.68 21.32
CA SER A 26 3.95 13.23 21.39
C SER A 26 4.15 12.76 22.83
N LEU A 27 3.61 11.59 23.15
CA LEU A 27 3.94 10.87 24.38
C LEU A 27 5.29 10.19 24.21
N LYS A 28 6.25 10.47 25.10
CA LYS A 28 7.57 9.83 25.13
C LYS A 28 7.64 8.75 26.20
N ASN A 29 8.31 7.64 25.91
CA ASN A 29 8.55 6.59 26.89
C ASN A 29 9.77 6.94 27.76
N TRP A 30 9.53 7.31 29.02
CA TRP A 30 10.60 7.61 29.97
C TRP A 30 11.50 6.39 30.28
N PHE A 31 11.01 5.17 30.05
CA PHE A 31 11.79 3.93 30.24
C PHE A 31 12.64 3.54 29.02
N ALA A 32 12.63 4.34 27.95
CA ALA A 32 13.43 4.12 26.74
C ALA A 32 14.58 5.14 26.62
N GLN A 33 14.98 5.79 27.72
CA GLN A 33 15.99 6.87 27.71
C GLN A 33 17.38 6.42 27.27
N ASP A 34 17.71 5.15 27.50
CA ASP A 34 19.02 4.60 27.17
C ASP A 34 19.17 4.30 25.67
N LEU A 35 18.07 4.32 24.91
CA LEU A 35 18.05 4.12 23.46
C LEU A 35 18.37 5.44 22.76
N LYS A 36 19.57 5.49 22.18
CA LYS A 36 19.99 6.60 21.32
C LYS A 36 19.36 6.44 19.95
N PHE A 37 18.46 7.34 19.58
CA PHE A 37 18.04 7.48 18.19
C PHE A 37 19.28 7.77 17.34
N ASN A 38 19.46 7.04 16.26
CA ASN A 38 20.40 7.47 15.25
C ASN A 38 19.79 8.70 14.55
N ILE A 39 20.43 9.85 14.75
CA ILE A 39 19.98 11.15 14.23
C ILE A 39 20.43 11.42 12.78
N GLU A 40 21.13 10.47 12.15
CA GLU A 40 21.55 10.62 10.76
C GLU A 40 20.33 10.82 9.86
N PRO A 41 20.27 11.95 9.13
CA PRO A 41 19.11 12.29 8.32
C PRO A 41 18.98 11.32 7.15
N VAL A 42 17.74 10.93 6.84
CA VAL A 42 17.46 10.09 5.67
C VAL A 42 17.65 10.91 4.40
N THR A 43 18.61 10.53 3.57
CA THR A 43 18.90 11.24 2.32
C THR A 43 18.14 10.66 1.14
N MET A 44 18.10 11.39 0.02
CA MET A 44 17.57 10.84 -1.23
C MET A 44 18.33 9.61 -1.72
N ARG A 45 19.63 9.54 -1.42
CA ARG A 45 20.45 8.37 -1.78
C ARG A 45 19.97 7.14 -1.01
N ASP A 46 19.59 7.30 0.25
CA ASP A 46 19.08 6.19 1.06
C ASP A 46 17.73 5.70 0.54
N LEU A 47 16.81 6.63 0.22
CA LEU A 47 15.50 6.29 -0.36
C LEU A 47 15.63 5.58 -1.73
N LEU A 48 16.57 6.02 -2.58
CA LEU A 48 16.82 5.40 -3.89
C LEU A 48 17.41 3.98 -3.79
N ASN A 49 18.12 3.69 -2.70
CA ASN A 49 18.74 2.38 -2.45
C ASN A 49 17.91 1.49 -1.53
N SER A 50 16.72 1.94 -1.10
CA SER A 50 15.79 1.14 -0.33
C SER A 50 15.13 0.08 -1.24
N PRO A 51 14.83 -1.14 -0.73
CA PRO A 51 15.17 -1.63 0.60
C PRO A 51 16.60 -2.22 0.63
N GLY A 52 17.28 -2.04 1.75
CA GLY A 52 18.59 -2.60 2.03
C GLY A 52 18.57 -3.30 3.38
N SER A 53 19.42 -2.86 4.30
CA SER A 53 19.28 -3.19 5.72
C SER A 53 18.03 -2.58 6.33
N ASP A 54 17.62 -1.41 5.83
CA ASP A 54 16.43 -0.67 6.24
C ASP A 54 15.31 -0.81 5.19
N TRP A 55 14.09 -0.44 5.59
CA TRP A 55 12.90 -0.40 4.73
C TRP A 55 12.32 1.01 4.79
N LEU A 56 12.74 1.89 3.87
CA LEU A 56 12.52 3.33 3.99
C LEU A 56 11.33 3.86 3.18
N VAL A 57 10.89 3.10 2.17
CA VAL A 57 9.79 3.48 1.26
C VAL A 57 8.61 2.54 1.47
N TYR A 58 7.38 3.05 1.39
CA TYR A 58 6.15 2.28 1.63
C TYR A 58 6.13 0.94 0.87
N HIS A 59 6.55 0.94 -0.40
CA HIS A 59 6.62 -0.26 -1.22
C HIS A 59 7.96 -1.01 -1.17
N GLY A 60 8.82 -0.71 -0.20
CA GLY A 60 10.21 -1.17 -0.15
C GLY A 60 11.12 -0.28 -0.99
N ASP A 61 10.78 -0.08 -2.25
CA ASP A 61 11.48 0.79 -3.19
C ASP A 61 10.53 1.71 -3.97
N TYR A 62 11.09 2.62 -4.76
CA TYR A 62 10.32 3.49 -5.65
C TYR A 62 9.66 2.75 -6.83
N LYS A 63 10.16 1.56 -7.18
CA LYS A 63 9.61 0.72 -8.25
C LYS A 63 8.41 -0.11 -7.78
N ALA A 64 8.04 0.03 -6.52
CA ALA A 64 7.02 -0.72 -5.84
C ALA A 64 7.19 -2.25 -5.88
N SER A 65 8.42 -2.74 -5.88
CA SER A 65 8.71 -4.17 -6.03
C SER A 65 8.31 -5.03 -4.83
N HIS A 66 8.21 -4.45 -3.63
CA HIS A 66 8.09 -5.19 -2.36
C HIS A 66 9.07 -6.38 -2.30
N TYR A 67 10.30 -6.17 -2.77
CA TYR A 67 11.36 -7.18 -2.75
C TYR A 67 12.54 -6.71 -1.90
N SER A 68 13.01 -7.56 -1.00
CA SER A 68 14.23 -7.31 -0.24
C SER A 68 15.40 -8.11 -0.78
N PRO A 69 16.60 -7.51 -0.97
CA PRO A 69 17.79 -8.25 -1.37
C PRO A 69 18.38 -9.11 -0.23
N LEU A 70 17.85 -9.03 1.00
CA LEU A 70 18.40 -9.76 2.14
C LEU A 70 18.24 -11.29 2.00
N THR A 71 19.30 -12.02 2.36
CA THR A 71 19.43 -13.48 2.15
C THR A 71 19.64 -14.29 3.43
N LYS A 72 19.74 -13.65 4.60
CA LYS A 72 20.04 -14.37 5.86
C LYS A 72 18.91 -15.30 6.28
N ILE A 73 17.67 -14.97 5.95
CA ILE A 73 16.52 -15.86 6.04
C ILE A 73 16.23 -16.40 4.65
N ASP A 74 16.33 -17.71 4.49
CA ASP A 74 16.24 -18.41 3.20
C ASP A 74 15.38 -19.68 3.30
N ARG A 75 15.24 -20.38 2.17
CA ARG A 75 14.46 -21.60 2.07
C ARG A 75 14.86 -22.72 3.04
N ASP A 76 16.12 -22.77 3.47
CA ASP A 76 16.67 -23.87 4.25
C ASP A 76 16.52 -23.63 5.75
N ASN A 77 16.61 -22.36 6.16
CA ASN A 77 16.57 -21.96 7.56
C ASN A 77 15.24 -21.35 8.02
N ILE A 78 14.33 -20.96 7.12
CA ILE A 78 13.02 -20.37 7.45
C ILE A 78 12.19 -21.22 8.42
N LYS A 79 12.34 -22.55 8.39
CA LYS A 79 11.69 -23.48 9.32
C LYS A 79 12.00 -23.24 10.81
N THR A 80 13.07 -22.50 11.10
CA THR A 80 13.52 -22.14 12.45
C THR A 80 13.07 -20.75 12.88
N LEU A 81 12.27 -20.06 12.06
CA LEU A 81 11.77 -18.73 12.34
C LEU A 81 10.81 -18.77 13.55
N VAL A 82 11.03 -17.89 14.53
CA VAL A 82 10.23 -17.80 15.76
C VAL A 82 9.87 -16.34 16.06
N PRO A 83 8.74 -16.07 16.74
CA PRO A 83 8.45 -14.75 17.29
C PRO A 83 9.58 -14.28 18.22
N LYS A 84 9.98 -13.02 18.09
CA LYS A 84 10.99 -12.38 18.94
C LYS A 84 10.36 -11.40 19.90
N TRP A 85 9.41 -10.63 19.42
CA TRP A 85 8.62 -9.71 20.23
C TRP A 85 7.30 -9.38 19.51
N THR A 86 6.35 -8.90 20.29
CA THR A 86 5.07 -8.40 19.81
C THR A 86 4.78 -7.06 20.47
N TYR A 87 4.23 -6.11 19.73
CA TYR A 87 3.80 -4.82 20.26
C TYR A 87 2.32 -4.60 19.93
N LYS A 88 1.51 -4.26 20.93
CA LYS A 88 0.08 -4.04 20.78
C LYS A 88 -0.23 -2.54 20.65
N ILE A 89 -0.95 -2.19 19.59
CA ILE A 89 -1.60 -0.88 19.44
C ILE A 89 -3.02 -1.02 19.99
N ASN A 90 -3.28 -0.42 21.15
CA ASN A 90 -4.61 -0.43 21.77
C ASN A 90 -5.66 0.12 20.77
N ASP A 91 -6.86 -0.48 20.73
CA ASP A 91 -7.98 -0.15 19.84
C ASP A 91 -7.70 -0.22 18.32
N GLY A 92 -6.51 -0.66 17.91
CA GLY A 92 -6.13 -0.83 16.51
C GLY A 92 -6.80 -2.05 15.89
N ALA A 93 -8.09 -2.06 15.62
CA ALA A 93 -8.68 -3.15 14.83
C ALA A 93 -8.33 -2.96 13.34
N ASN A 94 -7.76 -3.99 12.71
CA ASN A 94 -7.52 -4.09 11.25
C ASN A 94 -6.41 -3.18 10.69
N LEU A 95 -5.23 -3.18 11.32
CA LEU A 95 -4.07 -2.44 10.83
C LEU A 95 -3.71 -2.79 9.37
N ARG A 96 -3.45 -1.75 8.57
CA ARG A 96 -3.02 -1.85 7.16
C ARG A 96 -1.59 -1.33 6.96
N SER A 97 -0.96 -0.91 8.04
CA SER A 97 0.37 -0.31 8.03
C SER A 97 1.38 -1.27 7.43
N SER A 98 2.18 -0.77 6.49
CA SER A 98 3.45 -1.40 6.12
C SER A 98 4.54 -0.65 6.88
N PRO A 99 5.15 -1.25 7.91
CA PRO A 99 6.09 -0.54 8.77
C PRO A 99 7.27 0.03 7.99
N ILE A 100 7.73 1.22 8.39
CA ILE A 100 8.96 1.84 7.87
C ILE A 100 10.06 1.62 8.91
N ILE A 101 11.20 1.09 8.49
CA ILE A 101 12.35 0.83 9.36
C ILE A 101 13.49 1.73 8.93
N SER A 102 13.97 2.57 9.85
CA SER A 102 15.12 3.45 9.63
C SER A 102 16.04 3.43 10.83
N HIS A 103 17.29 3.04 10.61
CA HIS A 103 18.39 3.08 11.58
C HIS A 103 18.03 2.49 12.95
N GLY A 104 17.41 1.31 12.96
CA GLY A 104 17.04 0.62 14.20
C GLY A 104 15.71 1.08 14.83
N VAL A 105 14.97 1.98 14.18
CA VAL A 105 13.64 2.40 14.63
C VAL A 105 12.58 1.97 13.61
N MET A 106 11.52 1.37 14.11
CA MET A 106 10.34 1.00 13.34
C MET A 106 9.22 2.00 13.58
N PHE A 107 8.67 2.52 12.49
CA PHE A 107 7.49 3.37 12.51
C PHE A 107 6.29 2.57 12.00
N VAL A 108 5.24 2.50 12.81
CA VAL A 108 4.00 1.81 12.50
C VAL A 108 2.81 2.74 12.75
N THR A 109 1.78 2.62 11.91
CA THR A 109 0.62 3.52 11.94
C THR A 109 -0.66 2.80 12.30
N ALA A 110 -1.57 3.54 12.95
CA ALA A 110 -3.00 3.28 12.95
C ALA A 110 -3.72 4.47 12.30
N ALA A 111 -5.06 4.53 12.37
CA ALA A 111 -5.87 5.50 11.64
C ALA A 111 -5.36 6.95 11.70
N ASN A 112 -5.07 7.44 12.91
CA ASN A 112 -4.52 8.78 13.17
C ASN A 112 -3.42 8.73 14.25
N GLU A 113 -2.64 7.66 14.25
CA GLU A 113 -1.56 7.43 15.21
C GLU A 113 -0.28 7.00 14.48
N VAL A 114 0.86 7.47 14.97
CA VAL A 114 2.20 7.02 14.58
C VAL A 114 2.93 6.56 15.84
N HIS A 115 3.47 5.34 15.81
CA HIS A 115 4.28 4.79 16.88
C HIS A 115 5.70 4.57 16.39
N ALA A 116 6.69 4.99 17.17
CA ALA A 116 8.09 4.59 16.98
C ALA A 116 8.45 3.50 17.97
N LEU A 117 9.06 2.42 17.49
CA LEU A 117 9.46 1.25 18.26
C LEU A 117 10.95 0.96 18.03
N ASP A 118 11.68 0.55 19.05
CA ASP A 118 12.99 -0.07 18.86
C ASP A 118 12.82 -1.42 18.14
N VAL A 119 13.55 -1.61 17.03
CA VAL A 119 13.39 -2.80 16.19
C VAL A 119 13.90 -4.09 16.86
N SER A 120 14.74 -3.98 17.88
CA SER A 120 15.38 -5.13 18.53
C SER A 120 14.49 -5.72 19.61
N THR A 121 13.73 -4.88 20.31
CA THR A 121 12.95 -5.24 21.50
C THR A 121 11.45 -5.05 21.33
N GLY A 122 11.01 -4.24 20.36
CA GLY A 122 9.62 -3.81 20.23
C GLY A 122 9.20 -2.78 21.29
N GLN A 123 10.14 -2.26 22.09
CA GLN A 123 9.85 -1.23 23.07
C GLN A 123 9.44 0.06 22.34
N TRP A 124 8.27 0.59 22.66
CA TRP A 124 7.84 1.87 22.10
C TRP A 124 8.70 3.00 22.65
N LEU A 125 9.10 3.91 21.76
CA LEU A 125 9.96 5.05 22.03
C LEU A 125 9.12 6.31 22.24
N TRP A 126 8.22 6.56 21.30
CA TRP A 126 7.22 7.61 21.37
C TRP A 126 5.96 7.21 20.61
N LYS A 127 4.85 7.90 20.90
CA LYS A 127 3.58 7.78 20.20
C LYS A 127 3.03 9.18 19.94
N TRP A 128 2.59 9.42 18.72
CA TRP A 128 1.85 10.61 18.36
C TRP A 128 0.44 10.22 17.95
N GLN A 129 -0.56 10.96 18.44
CA GLN A 129 -1.97 10.75 18.16
C GLN A 129 -2.55 12.08 17.73
N ALA A 130 -3.22 12.14 16.58
CA ALA A 130 -3.66 13.41 16.02
C ALA A 130 -4.70 14.15 16.89
N TYR A 131 -5.55 13.41 17.62
CA TYR A 131 -6.67 13.96 18.39
C TYR A 131 -6.71 13.35 19.78
N LEU A 132 -7.35 14.01 20.75
CA LEU A 132 -7.48 13.49 22.13
C LEU A 132 -8.19 12.12 22.17
N GLU A 133 -9.26 11.98 21.40
CA GLU A 133 -9.97 10.72 21.28
C GLU A 133 -9.37 9.85 20.18
N ARG A 134 -9.25 8.56 20.49
CA ARG A 134 -8.74 7.57 19.54
C ARG A 134 -9.73 7.34 18.42
N SER A 135 -9.20 7.32 17.21
CA SER A 135 -9.99 7.08 16.00
C SER A 135 -9.79 5.66 15.49
N LYS A 136 -10.86 5.09 14.96
CA LYS A 136 -10.82 3.83 14.20
C LYS A 136 -10.74 4.16 12.72
N GLY A 137 -10.02 3.36 11.96
CA GLY A 137 -9.85 3.61 10.53
C GLY A 137 -8.64 2.91 9.94
N ILE A 138 -8.47 3.12 8.65
CA ILE A 138 -7.39 2.53 7.87
C ILE A 138 -6.33 3.60 7.61
N ASN A 139 -5.09 3.27 7.90
CA ASN A 139 -3.92 3.99 7.42
C ASN A 139 -2.86 2.99 6.96
N ARG A 140 -2.18 3.28 5.85
CA ARG A 140 -1.22 2.37 5.22
C ARG A 140 0.24 2.62 5.59
N GLY A 141 0.59 3.77 6.17
CA GLY A 141 1.95 4.04 6.60
C GLY A 141 2.32 5.52 6.56
N ILE A 142 3.63 5.76 6.62
CA ILE A 142 4.25 7.08 6.56
C ILE A 142 5.23 7.18 5.38
N ALA A 143 5.71 8.38 5.11
CA ALA A 143 6.98 8.60 4.44
C ALA A 143 8.00 9.19 5.41
N ILE A 144 9.29 9.02 5.11
CA ILE A 144 10.39 9.62 5.87
C ILE A 144 11.36 10.31 4.92
N TYR A 145 11.89 11.45 5.34
CA TYR A 145 12.96 12.15 4.66
C TYR A 145 13.62 13.14 5.62
N GLU A 146 14.94 13.26 5.55
CA GLU A 146 15.76 13.97 6.54
C GLU A 146 15.43 13.49 7.97
N ASN A 147 15.06 14.43 8.85
CA ASN A 147 14.66 14.17 10.23
C ASN A 147 13.14 14.25 10.44
N LYS A 148 12.36 14.07 9.36
CA LYS A 148 10.90 14.22 9.37
C LYS A 148 10.19 12.92 9.00
N ILE A 149 9.03 12.75 9.60
CA ILE A 149 8.01 11.79 9.22
C ILE A 149 6.85 12.57 8.61
N PHE A 150 6.34 12.11 7.46
CA PHE A 150 5.15 12.65 6.84
C PHE A 150 4.02 11.64 6.93
N PHE A 151 2.86 12.11 7.38
CA PHE A 151 1.69 11.29 7.62
C PHE A 151 0.43 12.01 7.16
N SER A 152 -0.55 11.25 6.68
CA SER A 152 -1.86 11.76 6.30
C SER A 152 -2.92 11.20 7.24
N THR A 153 -3.61 12.08 7.96
CA THR A 153 -4.74 11.72 8.82
C THR A 153 -5.96 11.35 7.98
N SER A 154 -6.89 10.60 8.57
CA SER A 154 -8.10 10.14 7.89
C SER A 154 -8.98 11.28 7.36
N ASP A 155 -8.95 12.45 7.98
CA ASP A 155 -9.69 13.66 7.60
C ASP A 155 -8.89 14.61 6.67
N CYS A 156 -7.84 14.11 6.02
CA CYS A 156 -7.05 14.83 5.02
C CYS A 156 -6.22 16.00 5.56
N GLN A 157 -5.64 15.86 6.76
CA GLN A 157 -4.50 16.67 7.19
C GLN A 157 -3.21 15.97 6.74
N LEU A 158 -2.29 16.73 6.16
CA LEU A 158 -0.91 16.33 5.97
C LEU A 158 -0.10 16.93 7.11
N VAL A 159 0.57 16.07 7.89
CA VAL A 159 1.39 16.46 9.03
C VAL A 159 2.84 16.07 8.81
N ALA A 160 3.75 16.90 9.32
CA ALA A 160 5.14 16.54 9.52
C ALA A 160 5.44 16.41 11.02
N LEU A 161 6.04 15.29 11.40
CA LEU A 161 6.51 15.03 12.75
C LEU A 161 8.04 14.99 12.75
N ASN A 162 8.65 15.43 13.85
CA ASN A 162 10.06 15.19 14.09
C ASN A 162 10.28 13.69 14.32
N ARG A 163 11.18 13.06 13.55
CA ARG A 163 11.39 11.60 13.56
C ARG A 163 11.87 11.06 14.92
N GLU A 164 12.67 11.83 15.63
CA GLU A 164 13.25 11.43 16.92
C GLU A 164 12.24 11.56 18.07
N THR A 165 11.48 12.65 18.08
CA THR A 165 10.62 12.98 19.21
C THR A 165 9.17 12.60 19.00
N GLY A 166 8.69 12.59 17.75
CA GLY A 166 7.27 12.47 17.40
C GLY A 166 6.50 13.79 17.45
N ASN A 167 7.13 14.90 17.86
CA ASN A 167 6.46 16.19 17.98
C ASN A 167 6.01 16.73 16.62
N LEU A 168 4.84 17.36 16.59
CA LEU A 168 4.31 18.03 15.40
C LEU A 168 5.21 19.22 15.02
N LEU A 169 5.66 19.25 13.77
CA LEU A 169 6.42 20.36 13.19
C LEU A 169 5.51 21.32 12.44
N TRP A 170 4.63 20.78 11.61
CA TRP A 170 3.62 21.54 10.88
C TRP A 170 2.45 20.62 10.46
N SER A 171 1.31 21.23 10.16
CA SER A 171 0.15 20.56 9.57
C SER A 171 -0.55 21.45 8.56
N VAL A 172 -1.05 20.86 7.48
CA VAL A 172 -1.90 21.53 6.48
C VAL A 172 -3.09 20.65 6.11
N LYS A 173 -4.27 21.26 6.02
CA LYS A 173 -5.46 20.59 5.46
C LYS A 173 -5.40 20.69 3.94
N TYR A 174 -5.25 19.56 3.24
CA TYR A 174 -5.04 19.58 1.78
C TYR A 174 -6.32 19.40 0.96
N VAL A 175 -7.42 19.01 1.61
CA VAL A 175 -8.77 19.01 1.02
C VAL A 175 -9.84 18.97 2.12
N ASP A 176 -11.06 19.44 1.83
CA ASP A 176 -12.16 19.38 2.79
C ASP A 176 -12.80 18.00 2.89
N SER A 177 -12.68 17.35 4.05
CA SER A 177 -13.34 16.08 4.34
C SER A 177 -14.87 16.16 4.35
N GLN A 178 -15.46 17.36 4.50
CA GLN A 178 -16.91 17.57 4.33
C GLN A 178 -17.39 17.24 2.91
N ASN A 179 -16.51 17.32 1.91
CA ASN A 179 -16.81 16.94 0.53
C ASN A 179 -16.64 15.43 0.28
N ARG A 180 -16.80 14.62 1.35
CA ARG A 180 -16.69 13.15 1.38
C ARG A 180 -15.29 12.63 1.06
N PHE A 181 -14.28 13.49 1.17
CA PHE A 181 -12.89 13.08 1.07
C PHE A 181 -12.40 12.48 2.39
N PHE A 182 -11.54 11.48 2.26
CA PHE A 182 -10.78 10.92 3.37
C PHE A 182 -9.43 10.42 2.85
N SER A 183 -8.50 10.17 3.77
CA SER A 183 -7.20 9.57 3.45
C SER A 183 -7.06 8.21 4.09
N THR A 184 -6.35 7.33 3.39
CA THR A 184 -5.95 6.02 3.89
C THR A 184 -4.51 5.69 3.52
N MET A 185 -3.81 6.62 2.88
CA MET A 185 -2.61 6.34 2.08
C MET A 185 -1.33 6.65 2.85
N ALA A 186 -0.25 5.93 2.53
CA ALA A 186 1.09 6.35 2.91
C ALA A 186 1.56 7.42 1.89
N PRO A 187 2.07 8.58 2.34
CA PRO A 187 2.66 9.55 1.41
C PRO A 187 3.85 8.96 0.63
N LEU A 188 4.15 9.51 -0.53
CA LEU A 188 5.40 9.28 -1.26
C LEU A 188 6.27 10.52 -1.12
N VAL A 189 7.57 10.39 -0.85
CA VAL A 189 8.49 11.53 -0.81
C VAL A 189 9.57 11.40 -1.86
N ILE A 190 9.80 12.47 -2.61
CA ILE A 190 10.88 12.61 -3.57
C ILE A 190 11.48 14.01 -3.39
N LYS A 191 12.71 14.06 -2.89
CA LYS A 191 13.47 15.28 -2.59
C LYS A 191 12.67 16.18 -1.62
N ASP A 192 12.41 17.40 -2.05
CA ASP A 192 11.69 18.46 -1.34
C ASP A 192 10.16 18.32 -1.44
N LYS A 193 9.64 17.21 -1.96
CA LYS A 193 8.21 17.06 -2.27
C LYS A 193 7.58 15.81 -1.65
N ILE A 194 6.38 15.98 -1.13
CA ILE A 194 5.48 14.95 -0.64
C ILE A 194 4.33 14.81 -1.64
N PHE A 195 4.05 13.60 -2.11
CA PHE A 195 3.00 13.32 -3.08
C PHE A 195 1.86 12.56 -2.39
N LEU A 196 0.65 13.04 -2.61
CA LEU A 196 -0.57 12.46 -2.06
C LEU A 196 -1.69 12.40 -3.10
N GLY A 197 -2.47 11.33 -3.01
CA GLY A 197 -3.78 11.23 -3.62
C GLY A 197 -4.90 11.43 -2.61
N VAL A 198 -6.10 10.95 -2.94
CA VAL A 198 -7.28 11.05 -2.07
C VAL A 198 -8.25 9.89 -2.27
N ALA A 199 -9.00 9.55 -1.22
CA ALA A 199 -10.14 8.63 -1.31
C ALA A 199 -11.46 9.40 -1.19
N ASN A 200 -12.52 8.92 -1.87
CA ASN A 200 -13.84 9.57 -1.86
C ASN A 200 -15.04 8.60 -1.98
N ASN A 201 -14.81 7.28 -1.84
CA ASN A 201 -15.82 6.23 -2.04
C ASN A 201 -16.61 6.36 -3.36
N ASN A 202 -16.00 6.93 -4.40
CA ASN A 202 -16.63 7.22 -5.68
C ASN A 202 -17.86 8.15 -5.58
N SER A 203 -18.09 8.80 -4.43
CA SER A 203 -19.30 9.58 -4.13
C SER A 203 -19.01 11.04 -3.77
N GLY A 204 -17.74 11.39 -3.60
CA GLY A 204 -17.24 12.75 -3.44
C GLY A 204 -16.83 13.39 -4.77
N GLU A 205 -16.22 14.56 -4.68
CA GLU A 205 -15.73 15.33 -5.84
C GLU A 205 -14.54 14.64 -6.52
N SER A 206 -14.04 15.25 -7.61
CA SER A 206 -12.89 14.75 -8.39
C SER A 206 -11.70 14.36 -7.51
N GLY A 207 -11.20 13.13 -7.71
CA GLY A 207 -9.91 12.72 -7.20
C GLY A 207 -8.77 13.54 -7.80
N PHE A 208 -7.59 13.49 -7.17
CA PHE A 208 -6.42 14.25 -7.60
C PHE A 208 -5.13 13.55 -7.21
N VAL A 209 -4.02 13.94 -7.82
CA VAL A 209 -2.68 13.75 -7.28
C VAL A 209 -2.09 15.13 -7.04
N ALA A 210 -1.49 15.38 -5.88
CA ALA A 210 -0.90 16.67 -5.54
C ALA A 210 0.47 16.49 -4.90
N ALA A 211 1.32 17.50 -5.09
CA ALA A 211 2.62 17.59 -4.44
C ALA A 211 2.64 18.75 -3.43
N PHE A 212 3.29 18.53 -2.29
CA PHE A 212 3.41 19.46 -1.18
C PHE A 212 4.88 19.59 -0.78
N SER A 213 5.28 20.75 -0.27
CA SER A 213 6.64 20.96 0.22
C SER A 213 6.91 20.17 1.51
N THR A 214 8.10 19.56 1.62
CA THR A 214 8.57 18.92 2.88
C THR A 214 8.92 19.94 3.97
N SER A 215 9.07 21.22 3.64
CA SER A 215 9.43 22.27 4.59
C SER A 215 8.25 22.75 5.42
N ASP A 216 7.11 22.98 4.79
CA ASP A 216 5.96 23.69 5.37
C ASP A 216 4.58 23.12 4.94
N GLY A 217 4.57 22.05 4.12
CA GLY A 217 3.33 21.46 3.63
C GLY A 217 2.64 22.25 2.52
N LYS A 218 3.19 23.37 2.04
CA LYS A 218 2.55 24.17 0.99
C LYS A 218 2.34 23.34 -0.28
N GLU A 219 1.13 23.39 -0.84
CA GLU A 219 0.82 22.78 -2.14
C GLU A 219 1.66 23.44 -3.25
N LEU A 220 2.36 22.61 -4.02
CA LEU A 220 3.24 23.02 -5.11
C LEU A 220 2.54 22.89 -6.45
N TRP A 221 1.80 21.79 -6.63
CA TRP A 221 0.96 21.55 -7.80
C TRP A 221 -0.09 20.50 -7.52
N ARG A 222 -1.13 20.46 -8.36
CA ARG A 222 -2.20 19.47 -8.33
C ARG A 222 -2.66 19.08 -9.72
N PHE A 223 -2.82 17.78 -9.93
CA PHE A 223 -3.41 17.18 -11.11
C PHE A 223 -4.79 16.64 -10.77
N GLN A 224 -5.83 17.19 -11.39
CA GLN A 224 -7.20 16.70 -11.23
C GLN A 224 -7.46 15.51 -12.15
N THR A 225 -8.09 14.46 -11.61
CA THR A 225 -8.40 13.24 -12.37
C THR A 225 -9.65 13.38 -13.24
N LEU A 226 -10.49 14.37 -12.96
CA LEU A 226 -11.66 14.72 -13.77
C LEU A 226 -11.56 16.20 -14.20
N PRO A 227 -12.11 16.56 -15.37
CA PRO A 227 -12.09 17.95 -15.84
C PRO A 227 -12.96 18.84 -14.94
N ALA A 228 -12.57 20.10 -14.71
CA ALA A 228 -13.27 20.96 -13.75
C ALA A 228 -14.74 21.29 -14.10
N GLN A 229 -15.09 21.31 -15.38
CA GLN A 229 -16.42 21.69 -15.88
C GLN A 229 -17.25 20.45 -16.26
N THR A 230 -17.41 19.53 -15.33
CA THR A 230 -18.13 18.27 -15.55
C THR A 230 -18.99 17.89 -14.36
N GLU A 231 -20.03 17.11 -14.63
CA GLU A 231 -20.87 16.48 -13.60
C GLU A 231 -20.25 15.18 -13.05
N LEU A 232 -19.12 14.73 -13.61
CA LEU A 232 -18.41 13.53 -13.15
C LEU A 232 -17.89 13.68 -11.71
N ARG A 233 -17.94 12.56 -10.99
CA ARG A 233 -17.52 12.42 -9.59
C ARG A 233 -16.66 11.16 -9.44
N GLY A 234 -15.99 11.01 -8.31
CA GLY A 234 -15.16 9.83 -8.05
C GLY A 234 -13.75 9.97 -8.63
N ALA A 235 -13.28 8.93 -9.33
CA ALA A 235 -11.90 8.79 -9.82
C ALA A 235 -10.81 9.00 -8.72
N PRO A 236 -10.95 8.40 -7.52
CA PRO A 236 -9.99 8.57 -6.44
C PRO A 236 -8.63 7.94 -6.75
N THR A 237 -7.61 8.31 -5.98
CA THR A 237 -6.19 7.97 -6.16
C THR A 237 -5.60 7.45 -4.84
N TRP A 238 -6.31 6.52 -4.21
CA TRP A 238 -6.20 6.23 -2.77
C TRP A 238 -5.06 5.26 -2.40
N LEU A 239 -4.22 4.86 -3.36
CA LEU A 239 -2.98 4.11 -3.13
C LEU A 239 -1.76 4.89 -3.62
N THR A 240 -0.65 4.67 -2.92
CA THR A 240 0.63 5.31 -3.21
C THR A 240 1.13 4.89 -4.59
N GLY A 241 1.56 5.87 -5.39
CA GLY A 241 2.15 5.62 -6.71
C GLY A 241 3.59 5.08 -6.64
N SER A 242 4.12 4.76 -7.81
CA SER A 242 5.54 4.40 -8.02
C SER A 242 6.30 5.55 -8.68
N TYR A 243 7.63 5.50 -8.64
CA TYR A 243 8.52 6.53 -9.16
C TYR A 243 9.68 5.94 -9.97
N ASP A 244 9.94 6.51 -11.14
CA ASP A 244 11.12 6.25 -11.94
C ASP A 244 12.07 7.46 -11.86
N PRO A 245 13.21 7.34 -11.14
CA PRO A 245 14.17 8.44 -10.98
C PRO A 245 14.92 8.76 -12.28
N THR A 246 14.96 7.86 -13.26
CA THR A 246 15.69 8.09 -14.51
C THR A 246 14.98 9.09 -15.42
N THR A 247 13.65 9.14 -15.35
CA THR A 247 12.81 10.03 -16.16
C THR A 247 12.10 11.10 -15.35
N ASP A 248 12.33 11.12 -14.03
CA ASP A 248 11.63 11.97 -13.05
C ASP A 248 10.08 11.87 -13.21
N THR A 249 9.60 10.63 -13.25
CA THR A 249 8.18 10.31 -13.53
C THR A 249 7.57 9.58 -12.34
N ILE A 250 6.44 10.08 -11.83
CA ILE A 250 5.58 9.31 -10.94
C ILE A 250 4.46 8.65 -11.76
N TYR A 251 4.10 7.43 -11.39
CA TYR A 251 2.96 6.72 -11.97
C TYR A 251 1.89 6.58 -10.91
N TRP A 252 0.66 6.92 -11.27
CA TRP A 252 -0.47 6.85 -10.35
C TRP A 252 -1.64 6.15 -11.02
N ALA A 253 -2.31 5.32 -10.24
CA ALA A 253 -3.49 4.60 -10.67
C ALA A 253 -4.74 5.39 -10.27
N VAL A 254 -5.73 5.46 -11.16
CA VAL A 254 -6.95 6.26 -10.96
C VAL A 254 -8.15 5.34 -10.88
N GLY A 255 -9.00 5.59 -9.89
CA GLY A 255 -10.20 4.81 -9.59
C GLY A 255 -11.33 5.05 -10.58
N THR A 256 -12.47 4.43 -10.30
CA THR A 256 -13.65 4.48 -11.18
C THR A 256 -14.55 5.68 -10.87
N LEU A 257 -15.48 5.94 -11.78
CA LEU A 257 -16.68 6.74 -11.52
C LEU A 257 -17.69 5.94 -10.67
N PRO A 258 -18.63 6.60 -9.95
CA PRO A 258 -19.73 5.93 -9.29
C PRO A 258 -20.63 5.16 -10.27
N ASP A 259 -21.39 4.21 -9.73
CA ASP A 259 -22.27 3.29 -10.45
C ASP A 259 -23.17 3.95 -11.49
N ASP A 260 -23.81 5.06 -11.10
CA ASP A 260 -24.74 5.83 -11.92
C ASP A 260 -24.05 6.50 -13.11
N GLN A 261 -22.76 6.81 -12.99
CA GLN A 261 -21.97 7.47 -14.03
C GLN A 261 -21.17 6.50 -14.89
N ARG A 262 -20.54 5.46 -14.31
CA ARG A 262 -19.74 4.50 -15.11
C ARG A 262 -20.59 3.65 -16.05
N ALA A 263 -21.85 3.38 -15.70
CA ALA A 263 -22.76 2.64 -16.56
C ALA A 263 -23.20 3.45 -17.79
N ASN A 264 -23.00 4.77 -17.80
CA ASN A 264 -23.36 5.67 -18.88
C ASN A 264 -22.17 5.86 -19.87
N PRO A 265 -22.29 5.40 -21.13
CA PRO A 265 -21.22 5.54 -22.12
C PRO A 265 -20.79 6.98 -22.40
N LYS A 266 -21.69 7.96 -22.23
CA LYS A 266 -21.34 9.39 -22.43
C LYS A 266 -20.40 9.88 -21.34
N SER A 267 -20.70 9.55 -20.09
CA SER A 267 -19.85 9.87 -18.93
C SER A 267 -18.50 9.16 -19.01
N TYR A 268 -18.50 7.89 -19.43
CA TYR A 268 -17.29 7.08 -19.55
C TYR A 268 -16.31 7.61 -20.62
N LYS A 269 -16.86 8.26 -21.67
CA LYS A 269 -16.10 8.80 -22.81
C LYS A 269 -15.83 10.30 -22.68
N THR A 270 -16.06 10.90 -21.52
CA THR A 270 -15.81 12.33 -21.31
C THR A 270 -14.33 12.67 -21.57
N PRO A 271 -14.04 13.60 -22.50
CA PRO A 271 -12.66 14.02 -22.78
C PRO A 271 -11.98 14.61 -21.53
N GLY A 272 -10.72 14.27 -21.32
CA GLY A 272 -9.95 14.76 -20.18
C GLY A 272 -10.33 14.15 -18.82
N ALA A 273 -11.25 13.19 -18.78
CA ALA A 273 -11.46 12.37 -17.60
C ALA A 273 -10.46 11.21 -17.58
N TYR A 274 -9.86 10.91 -16.43
CA TYR A 274 -8.81 9.90 -16.26
C TYR A 274 -9.24 8.72 -15.37
N HIS A 275 -10.54 8.53 -15.14
CA HIS A 275 -11.04 7.35 -14.42
C HIS A 275 -10.59 6.04 -15.10
N ASP A 276 -10.47 4.97 -14.31
CA ASP A 276 -10.04 3.63 -14.76
C ASP A 276 -8.75 3.64 -15.58
N SER A 277 -7.83 4.54 -15.24
CA SER A 277 -6.62 4.79 -16.01
C SER A 277 -5.38 4.72 -15.14
N ILE A 278 -4.24 4.49 -15.77
CA ILE A 278 -2.93 4.81 -15.19
C ILE A 278 -2.47 6.13 -15.81
N ILE A 279 -1.94 7.02 -14.98
CA ILE A 279 -1.38 8.31 -15.40
C ILE A 279 0.11 8.36 -15.06
N ALA A 280 0.90 8.93 -15.96
CA ALA A 280 2.30 9.28 -15.72
C ALA A 280 2.42 10.79 -15.63
N LEU A 281 2.90 11.28 -14.49
CA LEU A 281 3.10 12.71 -14.24
C LEU A 281 4.58 13.01 -14.07
N ASP A 282 5.00 14.15 -14.58
CA ASP A 282 6.29 14.74 -14.25
C ASP A 282 6.35 15.08 -12.76
N ALA A 283 7.31 14.52 -12.02
CA ALA A 283 7.38 14.68 -10.57
C ALA A 283 7.61 16.15 -10.15
N LYS A 284 8.30 16.93 -11.00
CA LYS A 284 8.65 18.32 -10.69
C LYS A 284 7.44 19.24 -10.72
N ASN A 285 6.56 19.09 -11.71
CA ASN A 285 5.49 20.07 -11.99
C ASN A 285 4.08 19.49 -12.17
N GLY A 286 3.91 18.17 -12.08
CA GLY A 286 2.59 17.52 -12.20
C GLY A 286 2.05 17.47 -13.63
N ARG A 287 2.85 17.83 -14.64
CA ARG A 287 2.43 17.76 -16.04
C ARG A 287 2.20 16.31 -16.46
N LEU A 288 1.07 16.04 -17.08
CA LEU A 288 0.78 14.74 -17.69
C LEU A 288 1.77 14.44 -18.83
N LYS A 289 2.46 13.30 -18.72
CA LYS A 289 3.29 12.74 -19.79
C LYS A 289 2.45 11.84 -20.69
N TRP A 290 1.70 10.92 -20.08
CA TRP A 290 0.74 10.07 -20.77
C TRP A 290 -0.34 9.60 -19.78
N SER A 291 -1.49 9.21 -20.32
CA SER A 291 -2.51 8.46 -19.60
C SER A 291 -2.97 7.27 -20.43
N THR A 292 -3.43 6.21 -19.79
CA THR A 292 -3.95 5.03 -20.47
C THR A 292 -5.09 4.43 -19.70
N ARG A 293 -6.26 4.37 -20.35
CA ARG A 293 -7.46 3.74 -19.82
C ARG A 293 -7.38 2.23 -19.98
N LEU A 294 -7.64 1.49 -18.91
CA LEU A 294 -7.36 0.04 -18.83
C LEU A 294 -8.47 -0.84 -19.41
N ALA A 295 -9.69 -0.32 -19.51
CA ALA A 295 -10.83 -1.01 -20.09
C ALA A 295 -11.72 -0.01 -20.86
N GLU A 296 -12.46 -0.48 -21.86
CA GLU A 296 -13.42 0.38 -22.58
C GLU A 296 -14.74 0.58 -21.82
N TYR A 297 -14.99 -0.26 -20.82
CA TYR A 297 -16.16 -0.22 -19.97
C TYR A 297 -15.95 -1.07 -18.71
N MET A 298 -16.37 -0.56 -17.56
CA MET A 298 -16.38 -1.29 -16.28
C MET A 298 -17.82 -1.45 -15.81
N PRO A 299 -18.38 -2.68 -15.78
CA PRO A 299 -19.78 -2.89 -15.41
C PRO A 299 -20.05 -2.69 -13.91
N ILE A 300 -19.02 -2.88 -13.06
CA ILE A 300 -19.09 -2.74 -11.61
C ILE A 300 -17.83 -2.02 -11.08
N ASP A 301 -17.79 -1.82 -9.77
CA ASP A 301 -16.78 -1.04 -9.03
C ASP A 301 -15.40 -1.74 -8.97
N TRP A 302 -14.77 -1.91 -10.13
CA TRP A 302 -13.39 -2.36 -10.26
C TRP A 302 -12.44 -1.17 -10.33
N ASP A 303 -12.38 -0.45 -9.21
CA ASP A 303 -11.38 0.57 -8.91
C ASP A 303 -10.00 0.12 -9.39
N SER A 304 -9.38 0.87 -10.30
CA SER A 304 -8.09 0.49 -10.91
C SER A 304 -6.87 0.94 -10.13
N ASN A 305 -7.03 1.27 -8.84
CA ASN A 305 -6.01 1.91 -8.00
C ASN A 305 -4.83 0.99 -7.61
N GLU A 306 -4.84 -0.28 -8.02
CA GLU A 306 -3.90 -1.31 -7.57
C GLU A 306 -2.42 -0.91 -7.79
N PRO A 307 -1.49 -1.37 -6.93
CA PRO A 307 -0.08 -0.96 -7.00
C PRO A 307 0.58 -1.20 -8.37
N LEU A 308 1.45 -0.26 -8.76
CA LEU A 308 2.09 -0.19 -10.07
C LEU A 308 3.57 -0.58 -9.98
N VAL A 309 3.90 -1.83 -10.34
CA VAL A 309 5.27 -2.34 -10.24
C VAL A 309 6.07 -1.97 -11.47
N LEU A 310 7.23 -1.34 -11.27
CA LEU A 310 8.15 -0.97 -12.35
C LEU A 310 9.29 -1.98 -12.42
N THR A 311 9.59 -2.49 -13.61
CA THR A 311 10.71 -3.42 -13.81
C THR A 311 11.33 -3.28 -15.18
N GLU A 312 12.48 -3.91 -15.36
CA GLU A 312 13.20 -4.01 -16.62
C GLU A 312 13.40 -5.49 -16.92
N MET A 313 12.85 -5.95 -18.04
CA MET A 313 12.93 -7.36 -18.47
C MET A 313 13.02 -7.42 -19.98
N ASN A 314 13.90 -8.29 -20.51
CA ASN A 314 14.08 -8.49 -21.95
C ASN A 314 14.29 -7.17 -22.71
N ASN A 315 15.11 -6.27 -22.17
CA ASN A 315 15.38 -4.92 -22.68
C ASN A 315 14.14 -4.02 -22.83
N LYS A 316 13.06 -4.30 -22.09
CA LYS A 316 11.85 -3.48 -22.06
C LYS A 316 11.68 -2.83 -20.70
N ASN A 317 11.24 -1.58 -20.72
CA ASN A 317 10.89 -0.79 -19.54
C ASN A 317 9.41 -1.02 -19.21
N LEU A 318 9.15 -1.89 -18.23
CA LEU A 318 7.79 -2.36 -17.94
C LEU A 318 7.17 -1.64 -16.74
N LEU A 319 5.88 -1.37 -16.85
CA LEU A 319 4.96 -1.15 -15.75
C LEU A 319 3.97 -2.32 -15.73
N LEU A 320 3.81 -2.94 -14.56
CA LEU A 320 2.98 -4.12 -14.34
C LEU A 320 1.88 -3.81 -13.34
N GLN A 321 0.65 -4.21 -13.64
CA GLN A 321 -0.48 -4.09 -12.72
C GLN A 321 -1.39 -5.32 -12.79
N ALA A 322 -1.58 -6.00 -11.68
CA ALA A 322 -2.72 -6.90 -11.49
C ALA A 322 -3.91 -6.06 -11.04
N ASN A 323 -4.97 -5.99 -11.84
CA ASN A 323 -6.09 -5.09 -11.62
C ASN A 323 -7.29 -5.83 -11.00
N ARG A 324 -8.14 -5.08 -10.27
CA ARG A 324 -9.40 -5.60 -9.71
C ARG A 324 -10.30 -6.26 -10.73
N ASN A 325 -10.28 -5.83 -11.98
CA ASN A 325 -11.12 -6.36 -13.05
C ASN A 325 -10.73 -7.78 -13.51
N GLY A 326 -9.65 -8.36 -12.98
CA GLY A 326 -9.21 -9.73 -13.30
C GLY A 326 -8.22 -9.81 -14.45
N LEU A 327 -7.77 -8.68 -14.99
CA LEU A 327 -6.73 -8.60 -16.00
C LEU A 327 -5.40 -8.16 -15.38
N PHE A 328 -4.33 -8.77 -15.86
CA PHE A 328 -2.95 -8.38 -15.63
C PHE A 328 -2.47 -7.58 -16.84
N TYR A 329 -2.00 -6.37 -16.57
CA TYR A 329 -1.52 -5.43 -17.57
C TYR A 329 0.00 -5.37 -17.54
N SER A 330 0.62 -5.55 -18.70
CA SER A 330 2.02 -5.21 -18.93
C SER A 330 2.08 -4.06 -19.91
N MET A 331 2.78 -2.99 -19.55
CA MET A 331 2.79 -1.73 -20.29
C MET A 331 4.22 -1.23 -20.46
N ASP A 332 4.49 -0.54 -21.55
CA ASP A 332 5.70 0.26 -21.67
C ASP A 332 5.56 1.50 -20.79
N ARG A 333 6.40 1.62 -19.74
CA ARG A 333 6.25 2.70 -18.75
C ARG A 333 6.61 4.09 -19.31
N ILE A 334 7.34 4.17 -20.42
CA ILE A 334 7.75 5.44 -21.02
C ILE A 334 6.64 6.03 -21.87
N THR A 335 5.96 5.18 -22.64
CA THR A 335 4.94 5.59 -23.62
C THR A 335 3.50 5.41 -23.14
N GLY A 336 3.27 4.58 -22.11
CA GLY A 336 1.94 4.19 -21.65
C GLY A 336 1.30 3.10 -22.50
N LYS A 337 1.95 2.62 -23.56
CA LYS A 337 1.37 1.61 -24.44
C LYS A 337 1.17 0.28 -23.70
N ILE A 338 -0.04 -0.26 -23.73
CA ILE A 338 -0.32 -1.63 -23.26
C ILE A 338 0.38 -2.60 -24.22
N ASN A 339 1.31 -3.40 -23.69
CA ASN A 339 1.96 -4.49 -24.42
C ASN A 339 0.99 -5.68 -24.54
N PHE A 340 0.36 -6.05 -23.44
CA PHE A 340 -0.74 -7.00 -23.41
C PHE A 340 -1.60 -6.80 -22.14
N SER A 341 -2.83 -7.29 -22.20
CA SER A 341 -3.68 -7.53 -21.04
C SER A 341 -4.23 -8.97 -21.13
N LYS A 342 -4.14 -9.72 -20.04
CA LYS A 342 -4.60 -11.12 -19.99
C LYS A 342 -5.18 -11.42 -18.63
N SER A 343 -6.14 -12.35 -18.57
CA SER A 343 -6.69 -12.74 -17.28
C SER A 343 -5.66 -13.51 -16.44
N PHE A 344 -5.64 -13.21 -15.14
CA PHE A 344 -4.85 -13.95 -14.14
C PHE A 344 -5.74 -14.73 -13.15
N VAL A 345 -7.04 -14.82 -13.43
CA VAL A 345 -8.04 -15.56 -12.66
C VAL A 345 -8.84 -16.46 -13.58
N LYS A 346 -9.46 -17.52 -13.05
CA LYS A 346 -10.31 -18.40 -13.88
C LYS A 346 -11.73 -17.85 -14.03
N LYS A 347 -12.28 -17.25 -12.96
CA LYS A 347 -13.63 -16.65 -12.97
C LYS A 347 -13.57 -15.22 -13.51
N ILE A 348 -13.71 -15.08 -14.82
CA ILE A 348 -13.82 -13.80 -15.51
C ILE A 348 -14.95 -13.82 -16.54
N ASP A 349 -15.96 -12.99 -16.31
CA ASP A 349 -17.07 -12.75 -17.24
C ASP A 349 -17.69 -11.40 -16.91
N TRP A 350 -17.33 -10.39 -17.71
CA TRP A 350 -17.82 -9.02 -17.53
C TRP A 350 -19.21 -8.82 -18.15
N THR A 351 -19.67 -9.76 -18.97
CA THR A 351 -20.87 -9.61 -19.81
C THR A 351 -22.13 -10.14 -19.13
N ASN A 352 -21.98 -11.14 -18.25
CA ASN A 352 -23.09 -11.76 -17.55
C ASN A 352 -23.60 -10.89 -16.41
N LYS A 353 -24.57 -10.02 -16.70
CA LYS A 353 -25.20 -9.10 -15.73
C LYS A 353 -25.80 -9.78 -14.49
N LYS A 354 -26.12 -11.08 -14.55
CA LYS A 354 -26.65 -11.83 -13.39
C LYS A 354 -25.54 -12.37 -12.49
N LYS A 355 -24.35 -12.56 -13.04
CA LYS A 355 -23.20 -13.19 -12.36
C LYS A 355 -21.89 -12.65 -12.93
N ILE A 356 -21.64 -11.37 -12.67
CA ILE A 356 -20.42 -10.69 -13.12
C ILE A 356 -19.23 -11.25 -12.32
N CYS A 357 -18.15 -11.59 -13.02
CA CYS A 357 -16.91 -12.07 -12.41
C CYS A 357 -15.73 -11.24 -12.96
N PRO A 358 -14.77 -10.78 -12.12
CA PRO A 358 -14.67 -11.01 -10.67
C PRO A 358 -15.79 -10.35 -9.83
N SER A 359 -15.86 -10.66 -8.53
CA SER A 359 -16.78 -9.98 -7.62
C SER A 359 -16.43 -8.49 -7.49
N VAL A 360 -17.25 -7.70 -6.79
CA VAL A 360 -16.95 -6.28 -6.50
C VAL A 360 -15.66 -6.10 -5.68
N ARG A 361 -15.25 -7.13 -4.93
CA ARG A 361 -13.95 -7.14 -4.25
C ARG A 361 -12.79 -7.13 -5.25
N GLY A 362 -13.06 -7.61 -6.47
CA GLY A 362 -12.16 -7.79 -7.59
C GLY A 362 -11.25 -9.01 -7.46
N ALA A 363 -10.39 -9.21 -8.45
CA ALA A 363 -9.42 -10.30 -8.51
C ALA A 363 -8.17 -10.08 -7.63
N THR A 364 -7.96 -8.85 -7.18
CA THR A 364 -6.99 -8.39 -6.18
C THR A 364 -7.51 -7.05 -5.65
N ASN A 365 -6.78 -6.32 -4.80
CA ASN A 365 -7.22 -5.04 -4.27
C ASN A 365 -6.02 -4.20 -3.78
N TRP A 366 -6.10 -3.60 -2.59
CA TRP A 366 -5.02 -2.82 -1.98
C TRP A 366 -3.74 -3.60 -1.66
N MET A 367 -3.79 -4.94 -1.67
CA MET A 367 -2.66 -5.78 -1.27
C MET A 367 -1.50 -5.58 -2.24
N PRO A 368 -0.34 -5.06 -1.80
CA PRO A 368 0.77 -4.92 -2.72
C PRO A 368 1.27 -6.28 -3.20
N PRO A 369 1.47 -6.45 -4.51
CA PRO A 369 2.17 -7.59 -5.07
C PRO A 369 3.65 -7.49 -4.72
N SER A 370 4.40 -8.55 -5.03
CA SER A 370 5.87 -8.52 -4.99
C SER A 370 6.46 -8.99 -6.32
N PHE A 371 7.56 -8.40 -6.75
CA PHE A 371 8.31 -8.84 -7.92
C PHE A 371 9.74 -9.20 -7.53
N SER A 372 10.16 -10.42 -7.85
CA SER A 372 11.52 -10.87 -7.54
C SER A 372 12.40 -10.82 -8.79
N PRO A 373 13.45 -9.97 -8.83
CA PRO A 373 14.41 -9.98 -9.94
C PRO A 373 15.22 -11.28 -10.00
N LEU A 374 15.31 -12.03 -8.90
CA LEU A 374 16.00 -13.32 -8.83
C LEU A 374 15.25 -14.41 -9.62
N THR A 375 13.93 -14.45 -9.51
CA THR A 375 13.09 -15.46 -10.16
C THR A 375 12.47 -14.96 -11.47
N GLY A 376 12.40 -13.64 -11.66
CA GLY A 376 11.66 -13.00 -12.75
C GLY A 376 10.14 -13.09 -12.59
N LEU A 377 9.63 -13.52 -11.44
CA LEU A 377 8.19 -13.75 -11.22
C LEU A 377 7.52 -12.60 -10.46
N PHE A 378 6.24 -12.42 -10.77
CA PHE A 378 5.33 -11.49 -10.10
C PHE A 378 4.37 -12.27 -9.20
N TYR A 379 4.38 -11.98 -7.91
CA TYR A 379 3.55 -12.62 -6.90
C TYR A 379 2.39 -11.72 -6.50
N VAL A 380 1.17 -12.25 -6.51
CA VAL A 380 -0.04 -11.48 -6.19
C VAL A 380 -1.00 -12.27 -5.33
N MET A 381 -1.67 -11.57 -4.40
CA MET A 381 -2.82 -12.11 -3.68
C MET A 381 -4.05 -12.08 -4.59
N THR A 382 -4.47 -13.24 -5.05
CA THR A 382 -5.59 -13.42 -5.98
C THR A 382 -6.87 -13.75 -5.23
N LEU A 383 -7.98 -13.12 -5.62
CA LEU A 383 -9.31 -13.33 -5.06
C LEU A 383 -10.26 -13.80 -6.16
N GLU A 384 -10.72 -15.05 -6.09
CA GLU A 384 -11.56 -15.63 -7.14
C GLU A 384 -13.00 -15.82 -6.67
N GLY A 385 -13.93 -15.08 -7.26
CA GLY A 385 -15.35 -15.12 -6.95
C GLY A 385 -16.13 -14.23 -7.90
N CYS A 386 -17.45 -14.37 -7.94
CA CYS A 386 -18.36 -13.53 -8.73
C CYS A 386 -19.25 -12.69 -7.81
N VAL A 387 -19.97 -11.73 -8.35
CA VAL A 387 -20.99 -10.98 -7.59
C VAL A 387 -22.00 -11.97 -6.98
N GLY A 388 -22.20 -11.87 -5.67
CA GLY A 388 -23.07 -12.77 -4.90
C GLY A 388 -22.42 -14.06 -4.43
N GLU A 389 -21.12 -14.28 -4.70
CA GLU A 389 -20.35 -15.41 -4.20
C GLU A 389 -19.28 -14.96 -3.19
N ASP A 390 -18.91 -15.87 -2.28
CA ASP A 390 -17.69 -15.72 -1.50
C ASP A 390 -16.46 -15.89 -2.40
N ASN A 391 -15.43 -15.08 -2.15
CA ASN A 391 -14.16 -15.17 -2.86
C ASN A 391 -13.28 -16.27 -2.24
N SER A 392 -12.68 -17.11 -3.08
CA SER A 392 -11.56 -18.00 -2.73
C SER A 392 -10.23 -17.26 -2.88
N PHE A 393 -9.30 -17.43 -1.94
CA PHE A 393 -8.04 -16.66 -1.96
C PHE A 393 -6.84 -17.54 -2.28
N TYR A 394 -5.93 -16.98 -3.07
CA TYR A 394 -4.72 -17.64 -3.49
C TYR A 394 -3.52 -16.70 -3.45
N ILE A 395 -2.34 -17.25 -3.26
CA ILE A 395 -1.09 -16.57 -3.64
C ILE A 395 -0.71 -17.13 -5.00
N THR A 396 -0.61 -16.26 -6.01
CA THR A 396 -0.37 -16.66 -7.40
C THR A 396 0.95 -16.08 -7.87
N ALA A 397 1.80 -16.90 -8.48
CA ALA A 397 2.96 -16.44 -9.23
C ALA A 397 2.65 -16.40 -10.73
N LEU A 398 2.91 -15.25 -11.33
CA LEU A 398 2.75 -14.98 -12.75
C LEU A 398 4.12 -14.74 -13.38
N ASP A 399 4.26 -15.19 -14.61
CA ASP A 399 5.29 -14.69 -15.51
C ASP A 399 4.85 -13.32 -16.05
N PRO A 400 5.55 -12.23 -15.73
CA PRO A 400 5.13 -10.89 -16.14
C PRO A 400 5.28 -10.63 -17.64
N THR A 401 5.94 -11.52 -18.39
CA THR A 401 6.13 -11.37 -19.84
C THR A 401 4.96 -11.86 -20.67
N ASP A 402 4.12 -12.75 -20.11
CA ASP A 402 2.98 -13.34 -20.82
C ASP A 402 1.75 -13.60 -19.93
N ALA A 403 1.80 -13.22 -18.64
CA ALA A 403 0.80 -13.47 -17.58
C ALA A 403 0.47 -14.95 -17.31
N ASN A 404 1.29 -15.90 -17.75
CA ASN A 404 1.08 -17.29 -17.44
C ASN A 404 1.27 -17.55 -15.94
N ILE A 405 0.31 -18.24 -15.34
CA ILE A 405 0.40 -18.73 -13.97
C ILE A 405 1.49 -19.81 -13.91
N LYS A 406 2.54 -19.57 -13.12
CA LYS A 406 3.58 -20.59 -12.85
C LYS A 406 3.17 -21.53 -11.73
N TRP A 407 2.58 -20.97 -10.68
CA TRP A 407 2.01 -21.74 -9.58
C TRP A 407 0.95 -20.92 -8.84
N THR A 408 0.08 -21.64 -8.14
CA THR A 408 -0.94 -21.06 -7.27
C THR A 408 -0.94 -21.82 -5.95
N TYR A 409 -0.86 -21.08 -4.85
CA TYR A 409 -1.01 -21.62 -3.49
C TYR A 409 -2.42 -21.30 -2.96
N PRO A 410 -3.29 -22.31 -2.76
CA PRO A 410 -4.60 -22.10 -2.16
C PRO A 410 -4.46 -21.74 -0.69
N THR A 411 -5.07 -20.64 -0.27
CA THR A 411 -5.05 -20.26 1.14
C THR A 411 -6.12 -21.02 1.93
N ARG A 412 -5.84 -21.29 3.21
CA ARG A 412 -6.78 -21.94 4.14
C ARG A 412 -7.57 -20.89 4.92
N GLY A 413 -8.77 -21.24 5.37
CA GLY A 413 -9.55 -20.46 6.34
C GLY A 413 -10.75 -19.71 5.76
N THR A 414 -11.21 -18.71 6.50
CA THR A 414 -12.45 -17.95 6.24
C THR A 414 -12.28 -16.81 5.24
N ASN A 415 -11.15 -16.73 4.55
CA ASN A 415 -10.86 -15.71 3.53
C ASN A 415 -11.07 -14.27 4.04
N ILE A 416 -10.65 -14.01 5.28
CA ILE A 416 -10.77 -12.68 5.90
C ILE A 416 -9.44 -11.95 5.73
N ALA A 417 -8.31 -12.64 5.93
CA ALA A 417 -6.97 -12.07 5.81
C ALA A 417 -6.48 -12.01 4.35
N ALA A 418 -5.95 -10.86 3.96
CA ALA A 418 -5.35 -10.62 2.66
C ALA A 418 -4.32 -9.48 2.80
N PRO A 419 -3.10 -9.77 3.26
CA PRO A 419 -2.01 -8.82 3.24
C PRO A 419 -1.41 -8.74 1.83
N GLY A 420 -0.53 -7.77 1.63
CA GLY A 420 0.44 -7.82 0.53
C GLY A 420 1.45 -8.95 0.69
N LEU A 421 2.34 -9.04 -0.28
CA LEU A 421 3.37 -10.07 -0.34
C LEU A 421 4.76 -9.45 -0.28
N LEU A 422 5.72 -10.22 0.24
CA LEU A 422 7.14 -9.85 0.29
C LEU A 422 7.98 -10.99 -0.27
N ALA A 423 8.70 -10.75 -1.37
CA ALA A 423 9.74 -11.65 -1.86
C ALA A 423 11.11 -11.23 -1.32
N THR A 424 12.02 -12.18 -1.13
CA THR A 424 13.38 -11.88 -0.64
C THR A 424 14.48 -12.54 -1.46
N GLY A 425 15.72 -12.07 -1.28
CA GLY A 425 16.93 -12.69 -1.83
C GLY A 425 17.17 -14.11 -1.32
N GLY A 426 16.54 -14.51 -0.21
CA GLY A 426 16.52 -15.88 0.29
C GLY A 426 15.64 -16.86 -0.52
N ASN A 427 15.10 -16.42 -1.66
CA ASN A 427 14.25 -17.18 -2.58
C ASN A 427 12.94 -17.69 -1.93
N ILE A 428 12.34 -16.85 -1.10
CA ILE A 428 11.05 -17.09 -0.43
C ILE A 428 10.07 -15.96 -0.71
N VAL A 429 8.78 -16.27 -0.61
CA VAL A 429 7.66 -15.31 -0.65
C VAL A 429 6.88 -15.41 0.65
N LEU A 430 6.71 -14.29 1.33
CA LEU A 430 5.98 -14.16 2.58
C LEU A 430 4.61 -13.53 2.32
N GLY A 431 3.58 -14.05 2.97
CA GLY A 431 2.21 -13.56 2.88
C GLY A 431 1.35 -14.10 4.02
N SER A 432 0.04 -14.23 3.79
CA SER A 432 -0.82 -14.98 4.70
C SER A 432 -1.75 -15.93 4.00
N GLU A 433 -2.24 -16.88 4.77
CA GLU A 433 -3.49 -17.55 4.46
C GLU A 433 -4.70 -16.71 4.87
N GLY A 434 -5.88 -17.00 4.30
CA GLY A 434 -7.14 -16.36 4.65
C GLY A 434 -7.56 -16.53 6.12
N SER A 435 -6.98 -17.52 6.81
CA SER A 435 -7.10 -17.83 8.24
C SER A 435 -6.34 -16.86 9.17
N GLY A 436 -5.44 -16.03 8.64
CA GLY A 436 -4.54 -15.20 9.47
C GLY A 436 -3.22 -15.88 9.87
N HIS A 437 -2.91 -17.04 9.29
CA HIS A 437 -1.56 -17.61 9.40
C HIS A 437 -0.61 -16.86 8.48
N MET A 438 0.50 -16.37 9.02
CA MET A 438 1.62 -15.93 8.21
C MET A 438 2.25 -17.16 7.56
N VAL A 439 2.54 -17.11 6.26
CA VAL A 439 3.13 -18.22 5.52
C VAL A 439 4.38 -17.77 4.78
N ALA A 440 5.35 -18.68 4.68
CA ALA A 440 6.48 -18.57 3.78
C ALA A 440 6.39 -19.68 2.72
N LEU A 441 6.47 -19.29 1.46
CA LEU A 441 6.46 -20.17 0.30
C LEU A 441 7.83 -20.14 -0.37
N ASP A 442 8.24 -21.26 -0.94
CA ASP A 442 9.34 -21.31 -1.91
C ASP A 442 8.96 -20.47 -3.14
N ALA A 443 9.78 -19.49 -3.50
CA ALA A 443 9.42 -18.49 -4.51
C ALA A 443 9.24 -19.10 -5.92
N VAL A 444 9.97 -20.18 -6.23
CA VAL A 444 9.93 -20.82 -7.54
C VAL A 444 8.78 -21.81 -7.66
N THR A 445 8.48 -22.55 -6.59
CA THR A 445 7.55 -23.70 -6.63
C THR A 445 6.21 -23.43 -5.94
N GLY A 446 6.10 -22.40 -5.11
CA GLY A 446 4.92 -22.12 -4.30
C GLY A 446 4.72 -23.10 -3.13
N LYS A 447 5.67 -24.03 -2.89
CA LYS A 447 5.58 -24.99 -1.79
C LYS A 447 5.68 -24.26 -0.46
N LYS A 448 4.74 -24.52 0.46
CA LYS A 448 4.82 -24.00 1.83
C LYS A 448 6.05 -24.55 2.55
N LEU A 449 6.86 -23.65 3.10
CA LEU A 449 8.07 -23.94 3.86
C LEU A 449 7.87 -23.75 5.36
N TRP A 450 7.03 -22.79 5.74
CA TRP A 450 6.78 -22.43 7.13
C TRP A 450 5.44 -21.70 7.26
N ASP A 451 4.78 -21.84 8.41
CA ASP A 451 3.65 -21.01 8.80
C ASP A 451 3.59 -20.76 10.31
N PHE A 452 2.93 -19.66 10.68
CA PHE A 452 2.69 -19.29 12.07
C PHE A 452 1.31 -18.63 12.21
N SER A 453 0.52 -19.10 13.18
CA SER A 453 -0.77 -18.50 13.50
C SER A 453 -0.58 -17.24 14.33
N THR A 454 -0.96 -16.09 13.78
CA THR A 454 -1.00 -14.84 14.56
C THR A 454 -2.24 -14.77 15.46
N GLY A 455 -3.22 -15.64 15.25
CA GLY A 455 -4.54 -15.57 15.89
C GLY A 455 -5.41 -14.38 15.44
N LYS A 456 -4.94 -13.57 14.49
CA LYS A 456 -5.62 -12.35 14.00
C LYS A 456 -5.55 -12.24 12.48
N PRO A 457 -6.53 -11.60 11.81
CA PRO A 457 -6.45 -11.39 10.38
C PRO A 457 -5.32 -10.42 10.00
N MET A 458 -4.65 -10.71 8.89
CA MET A 458 -3.51 -9.94 8.35
C MET A 458 -3.93 -9.13 7.13
N PHE A 459 -3.40 -7.91 7.03
CA PHE A 459 -4.00 -6.87 6.20
C PHE A 459 -3.01 -5.85 5.62
N GLY A 460 -1.86 -5.64 6.27
CA GLY A 460 -0.68 -4.94 5.74
C GLY A 460 0.38 -5.93 5.26
N ALA A 461 1.25 -5.52 4.35
CA ALA A 461 2.31 -6.38 3.82
C ALA A 461 3.40 -6.65 4.88
N PRO A 462 3.99 -7.86 4.92
CA PRO A 462 5.21 -8.09 5.67
C PRO A 462 6.35 -7.24 5.12
N VAL A 463 7.27 -6.82 6.00
CA VAL A 463 8.53 -6.16 5.62
C VAL A 463 9.69 -6.87 6.32
N THR A 464 10.91 -6.71 5.81
CA THR A 464 12.12 -7.31 6.40
C THR A 464 13.22 -6.27 6.53
N TYR A 465 14.05 -6.42 7.55
CA TYR A 465 15.13 -5.49 7.87
C TYR A 465 16.30 -6.24 8.52
N LEU A 466 17.45 -5.57 8.60
CA LEU A 466 18.66 -6.03 9.26
C LEU A 466 18.97 -5.12 10.44
N THR A 467 19.15 -5.71 11.62
CA THR A 467 19.70 -4.99 12.78
C THR A 467 20.71 -5.87 13.49
N ASN A 468 21.84 -5.30 13.92
CA ASN A 468 22.92 -6.01 14.61
C ASN A 468 23.35 -7.30 13.88
N GLY A 469 23.46 -7.22 12.53
CA GLY A 469 23.88 -8.35 11.68
C GLY A 469 22.87 -9.49 11.54
N ARG A 470 21.66 -9.36 12.10
CA ARG A 470 20.58 -10.36 12.05
C ARG A 470 19.40 -9.82 11.24
N GLN A 471 18.84 -10.68 10.38
CA GLN A 471 17.65 -10.35 9.60
C GLN A 471 16.40 -10.69 10.41
N TYR A 472 15.39 -9.82 10.32
CA TYR A 472 14.09 -9.99 10.94
C TYR A 472 13.00 -9.77 9.90
N ILE A 473 11.84 -10.36 10.15
CA ILE A 473 10.62 -10.13 9.39
C ILE A 473 9.59 -9.55 10.35
N THR A 474 8.91 -8.48 9.96
CA THR A 474 7.85 -7.86 10.77
C THR A 474 6.58 -7.64 9.96
N MET A 475 5.45 -7.62 10.64
CA MET A 475 4.15 -7.45 10.03
C MET A 475 3.10 -7.00 11.05
N VAL A 476 1.94 -6.53 10.55
CA VAL A 476 0.78 -6.20 11.38
C VAL A 476 -0.36 -7.22 11.21
N ALA A 477 -0.89 -7.72 12.34
CA ALA A 477 -2.06 -8.59 12.38
C ALA A 477 -3.07 -8.11 13.44
N GLY A 478 -4.30 -7.85 13.02
CA GLY A 478 -5.31 -7.18 13.84
C GLY A 478 -4.79 -5.86 14.40
N SER A 479 -4.41 -5.85 15.69
CA SER A 479 -3.92 -4.70 16.46
C SER A 479 -2.44 -4.77 16.82
N ASP A 480 -1.77 -5.83 16.40
CA ASP A 480 -0.45 -6.16 16.92
C ASP A 480 0.58 -6.11 15.81
N VAL A 481 1.77 -5.66 16.16
CA VAL A 481 2.99 -5.80 15.37
C VAL A 481 3.67 -7.08 15.84
N TYR A 482 3.93 -8.00 14.91
CA TYR A 482 4.70 -9.21 15.17
C TYR A 482 6.05 -9.10 14.50
N THR A 483 7.11 -9.43 15.23
CA THR A 483 8.46 -9.52 14.67
C THR A 483 9.04 -10.89 14.91
N PHE A 484 9.61 -11.45 13.85
CA PHE A 484 10.16 -12.78 13.78
C PHE A 484 11.65 -12.72 13.42
N GLY A 485 12.40 -13.70 13.87
CA GLY A 485 13.80 -13.89 13.48
C GLY A 485 14.20 -15.34 13.69
N LEU A 486 15.33 -15.74 13.09
CA LEU A 486 15.82 -17.11 13.23
C LEU A 486 16.04 -17.46 14.70
N TYR A 487 15.69 -18.69 15.06
CA TYR A 487 16.09 -19.25 16.35
C TYR A 487 17.62 -19.32 16.44
N SER A 488 18.15 -18.90 17.57
CA SER A 488 19.56 -19.07 17.94
C SER A 488 19.53 -19.70 19.32
N ALA A 489 20.06 -20.92 19.43
CA ALA A 489 20.46 -21.42 20.75
C ALA A 489 21.48 -20.42 21.30
N ARG A 490 21.28 -19.97 22.55
CA ARG A 490 22.25 -19.13 23.25
C ARG A 490 23.38 -19.99 23.78
#